data_AF-K1QHP4-F1
#
_entry.id   AF-K1QHP4-F1
#
_cell.length_a   1.000
_cell.length_b   1.000
_cell.length_c   1.000
_cell.angle_alpha   90.00
_cell.angle_beta   90.00
_cell.angle_gamma   90.00
#
_symmetry.space_group_name_H-M   'P 1'
#
loop_
_entity.id
_entity.type
_entity.pdbx_description
1 polymer ?
#
loop_
_entity_poly.entity_id
_entity_poly.type
_entity_poly.pdbx_seq_one_letter_code
_entity_poly.pdbx_strand_id
1 'polypeptide(L)'
;MFINFCLTLAALDDINSYGIGTSVSNIRKRSPNLSLSSLRSMFSIQQNNLWKLDKSLEETFGIDTKKCRDILQRAGLQSLGQKVSEEINEILSSALALVLIHKVIAPELFPMDFSNPITIATAFLMAAKKLDGMTAMGDILPLLKTSVDTYIAKRQKYDWVCGMLELGHSWEEAACKMLGYTQSSVRDPGPVYIPVM
;
A
#
# COMPACT_ATOMS: atom_id res chain seq x y z
N MET A 1 1.78 -26.95 -41.75
CA MET A 1 2.86 -26.08 -41.23
C MET A 1 2.23 -25.22 -40.14
N PHE A 2 2.37 -25.64 -38.87
CA PHE A 2 1.72 -24.99 -37.73
C PHE A 2 2.69 -23.95 -37.15
N ILE A 3 2.30 -22.67 -37.17
CA ILE A 3 3.03 -21.61 -36.48
C ILE A 3 2.58 -21.65 -35.02
N ASN A 4 3.49 -22.08 -34.16
CA ASN A 4 3.31 -22.15 -32.72
C ASN A 4 3.59 -20.75 -32.14
N PHE A 5 2.54 -20.00 -31.81
CA PHE A 5 2.69 -18.69 -31.17
C PHE A 5 2.81 -18.92 -29.65
N CYS A 6 4.05 -19.07 -29.16
CA CYS A 6 4.34 -18.98 -27.73
C CYS A 6 4.17 -17.53 -27.27
N LEU A 7 2.95 -17.16 -26.86
CA LEU A 7 2.75 -16.00 -26.01
C LEU A 7 3.34 -16.33 -24.62
N THR A 8 4.55 -15.82 -24.36
CA THR A 8 5.15 -15.83 -23.03
C THR A 8 4.23 -15.11 -22.05
N LEU A 9 4.08 -15.64 -20.83
CA LEU A 9 3.27 -15.05 -19.74
C LEU A 9 3.53 -13.55 -19.50
N ALA A 10 4.72 -13.04 -19.86
CA ALA A 10 5.06 -11.62 -19.80
C ALA A 10 4.20 -10.71 -20.69
N ALA A 11 3.61 -11.24 -21.77
CA ALA A 11 2.78 -10.46 -22.70
C ALA A 11 1.32 -10.31 -22.23
N LEU A 12 0.91 -11.03 -21.18
CA LEU A 12 -0.45 -10.96 -20.63
C LEU A 12 -0.59 -9.94 -19.48
N ASP A 13 0.52 -9.51 -18.86
CA ASP A 13 0.51 -8.43 -17.86
C ASP A 13 0.31 -7.03 -18.47
N ASP A 14 0.53 -6.88 -19.79
CA ASP A 14 0.36 -5.60 -20.50
C ASP A 14 -1.07 -5.38 -21.05
N ILE A 15 -1.99 -6.35 -20.93
CA ILE A 15 -3.34 -6.28 -21.54
C ILE A 15 -4.46 -6.07 -20.50
N ASN A 16 -4.19 -5.32 -19.43
CA ASN A 16 -5.23 -4.81 -18.53
C ASN A 16 -5.19 -3.28 -18.41
N SER A 17 -4.99 -2.59 -19.54
CA SER A 17 -5.29 -1.16 -19.66
C SER A 17 -6.76 -0.95 -20.03
N TYR A 18 -7.58 -0.56 -19.07
CA TYR A 18 -8.74 0.29 -19.35
C TYR A 18 -8.80 1.39 -18.28
N GLY A 19 -8.40 2.58 -18.73
CA GLY A 19 -8.16 3.78 -17.94
C GLY A 19 -6.79 4.33 -18.31
N ILE A 20 -6.71 5.58 -18.76
CA ILE A 20 -5.47 6.35 -18.61
C ILE A 20 -5.22 6.28 -17.10
N GLY A 21 -4.20 5.52 -16.72
CA GLY A 21 -3.99 5.11 -15.36
C GLY A 21 -2.51 4.87 -15.26
N THR A 22 -1.84 5.71 -14.48
CA THR A 22 -0.40 5.58 -14.24
C THR A 22 -0.11 4.13 -13.86
N SER A 23 0.57 3.37 -14.72
CA SER A 23 0.91 1.98 -14.43
C SER A 23 1.70 1.93 -13.13
N VAL A 24 1.06 1.41 -12.08
CA VAL A 24 1.62 1.38 -10.73
C VAL A 24 2.57 0.19 -10.66
N SER A 25 3.82 0.44 -11.03
CA SER A 25 4.88 -0.57 -10.98
C SER A 25 5.26 -0.92 -9.53
N ASN A 26 5.56 -2.20 -9.26
CA ASN A 26 5.96 -2.68 -7.93
C ASN A 26 7.20 -1.95 -7.39
N ILE A 27 7.11 -1.36 -6.20
CA ILE A 27 8.17 -0.54 -5.58
C ILE A 27 9.05 -1.32 -4.59
N ARG A 28 8.85 -2.62 -4.37
CA ARG A 28 9.71 -3.39 -3.46
C ARG A 28 11.09 -3.63 -4.08
N LYS A 29 12.16 -3.21 -3.40
CA LYS A 29 13.56 -3.52 -3.78
C LYS A 29 13.99 -4.90 -3.31
N ARG A 30 13.58 -5.24 -2.09
CA ARG A 30 13.91 -6.49 -1.38
C ARG A 30 12.74 -6.82 -0.46
N SER A 31 12.59 -8.08 -0.07
CA SER A 31 11.76 -8.41 1.08
C SER A 31 12.53 -7.98 2.33
N PRO A 32 12.21 -6.85 2.97
CA PRO A 32 12.82 -6.51 4.26
C PRO A 32 12.54 -7.65 5.26
N ASN A 33 13.51 -7.96 6.12
CA ASN A 33 13.31 -8.94 7.20
C ASN A 33 12.51 -8.26 8.33
N LEU A 34 11.26 -7.91 8.04
CA LEU A 34 10.37 -7.26 9.00
C LEU A 34 9.82 -8.32 9.95
N SER A 35 10.12 -8.14 11.23
CA SER A 35 9.69 -9.01 12.31
C SER A 35 9.04 -8.19 13.42
N LEU A 36 8.29 -8.86 14.30
CA LEU A 36 7.75 -8.25 15.51
C LEU A 36 8.85 -7.57 16.36
N SER A 37 10.05 -8.19 16.45
CA SER A 37 11.18 -7.63 17.18
C SER A 37 11.72 -6.33 16.58
N SER A 38 11.43 -6.06 15.31
CA SER A 38 11.89 -4.86 14.60
C SER A 38 10.88 -3.70 14.67
N LEU A 39 9.68 -3.91 15.24
CA LEU A 39 8.61 -2.89 15.23
C LEU A 39 9.05 -1.57 15.84
N ARG A 40 9.77 -1.57 16.98
CA ARG A 40 10.27 -0.32 17.59
C ARG A 40 11.11 0.51 16.62
N SER A 41 11.98 -0.14 15.85
CA SER A 41 12.81 0.56 14.86
C SER A 41 11.98 1.18 13.73
N MET A 42 10.86 0.55 13.35
CA MET A 42 9.95 1.08 12.33
C MET A 42 9.28 2.39 12.77
N PHE A 43 8.97 2.54 14.07
CA PHE A 43 8.45 3.79 14.64
C PHE A 43 9.55 4.83 14.92
N SER A 44 10.79 4.39 15.17
CA SER A 44 11.89 5.31 15.50
C SER A 44 12.27 6.30 14.38
N ILE A 45 11.91 5.98 13.13
CA ILE A 45 12.20 6.83 11.97
C ILE A 45 11.06 7.80 11.62
N GLN A 46 10.01 7.85 12.44
CA GLN A 46 8.90 8.76 12.22
C GLN A 46 9.28 10.21 12.44
N GLN A 47 8.61 11.10 11.73
CA GLN A 47 8.62 12.54 11.97
C GLN A 47 7.18 13.00 12.11
N ASN A 48 6.84 13.60 13.24
CA ASN A 48 5.46 13.99 13.58
C ASN A 48 4.46 12.82 13.46
N ASN A 49 4.83 11.62 13.94
CA ASN A 49 4.04 10.39 13.88
C ASN A 49 3.73 9.86 12.46
N LEU A 50 4.42 10.37 11.44
CA LEU A 50 4.28 9.95 10.05
C LEU A 50 5.65 9.53 9.49
N TRP A 51 5.63 8.85 8.36
CA TRP A 51 6.86 8.50 7.64
C TRP A 51 7.07 9.44 6.47
N LYS A 52 8.34 9.71 6.17
CA LYS A 52 8.74 10.49 5.00
C LYS A 52 9.27 9.58 3.92
N LEU A 53 9.10 10.02 2.67
CA LEU A 53 9.58 9.31 1.51
C LEU A 53 11.09 9.56 1.29
N ASP A 54 11.92 9.04 2.21
CA ASP A 54 13.37 9.23 2.25
C ASP A 54 14.15 7.92 2.42
N LYS A 55 15.48 8.03 2.54
CA LYS A 55 16.39 6.88 2.65
C LYS A 55 16.09 5.99 3.86
N SER A 56 15.59 6.54 4.97
CA SER A 56 15.25 5.80 6.19
C SER A 56 14.09 4.84 5.94
N LEU A 57 13.09 5.28 5.17
CA LEU A 57 11.97 4.43 4.73
C LEU A 57 12.46 3.31 3.82
N GLU A 58 13.34 3.62 2.88
CA GLU A 58 13.95 2.64 1.97
C GLU A 58 14.72 1.55 2.74
N GLU A 59 15.56 1.95 3.68
CA GLU A 59 16.40 1.05 4.45
C GLU A 59 15.56 0.13 5.36
N THR A 60 14.57 0.71 6.05
CA THR A 60 13.71 0.03 7.03
C THR A 60 12.71 -0.90 6.36
N PHE A 61 12.01 -0.42 5.33
CA PHE A 61 10.89 -1.14 4.72
C PHE A 61 11.22 -1.77 3.36
N GLY A 62 12.45 -1.64 2.85
CA GLY A 62 12.84 -2.22 1.57
C GLY A 62 12.09 -1.64 0.37
N ILE A 63 11.63 -0.39 0.47
CA ILE A 63 10.86 0.32 -0.56
C ILE A 63 11.78 1.17 -1.44
N ASP A 64 11.58 1.12 -2.76
CA ASP A 64 12.21 2.03 -3.71
C ASP A 64 11.56 3.41 -3.64
N THR A 65 12.14 4.30 -2.83
CA THR A 65 11.62 5.66 -2.68
C THR A 65 11.78 6.51 -3.94
N LYS A 66 12.79 6.22 -4.77
CA LYS A 66 12.96 6.89 -6.06
C LYS A 66 11.84 6.50 -7.00
N LYS A 67 11.59 5.20 -7.16
CA LYS A 67 10.50 4.70 -8.01
C LYS A 67 9.13 5.18 -7.54
N CYS A 68 8.91 5.27 -6.23
CA CYS A 68 7.69 5.83 -5.64
C CYS A 68 7.50 7.30 -6.06
N ARG A 69 8.54 8.14 -5.95
CA ARG A 69 8.51 9.53 -6.44
C ARG A 69 8.28 9.59 -7.95
N ASP A 70 8.93 8.74 -8.72
CA ASP A 70 8.80 8.71 -10.18
C ASP A 70 7.38 8.34 -10.62
N ILE A 71 6.67 7.48 -9.87
CA ILE A 71 5.25 7.19 -10.12
C ILE A 71 4.39 8.43 -9.84
N LEU A 72 4.56 9.06 -8.67
CA LEU A 72 3.82 10.27 -8.32
C LEU A 72 4.06 11.44 -9.29
N GLN A 73 5.32 11.62 -9.72
CA GLN A 73 5.67 12.64 -10.70
C GLN A 73 4.99 12.38 -12.04
N ARG A 74 5.01 11.13 -12.53
CA ARG A 74 4.31 10.74 -13.77
C ARG A 74 2.79 10.89 -13.67
N ALA A 75 2.23 10.71 -12.47
CA ALA A 75 0.83 10.94 -12.20
C ALA A 75 0.45 12.45 -12.15
N GLY A 76 1.43 13.36 -12.27
CA GLY A 76 1.17 14.79 -12.32
C GLY A 76 1.29 15.52 -10.97
N LEU A 77 1.86 14.90 -9.94
CA LEU A 77 1.95 15.49 -8.60
C LEU A 77 2.54 16.90 -8.57
N GLN A 78 3.55 17.16 -9.41
CA GLN A 78 4.24 18.46 -9.47
C GLN A 78 3.31 19.63 -9.83
N SER A 79 2.18 19.36 -10.51
CA SER A 79 1.19 20.38 -10.87
C SER A 79 0.41 20.95 -9.68
N LEU A 80 0.45 20.27 -8.51
CA LEU A 80 -0.35 20.63 -7.33
C LEU A 80 0.33 21.66 -6.42
N GLY A 81 1.54 22.08 -6.78
CA GLY A 81 2.38 22.95 -5.97
C GLY A 81 3.19 22.18 -4.92
N GLN A 82 4.27 22.83 -4.46
CA GLN A 82 5.29 22.20 -3.61
C GLN A 82 4.71 21.66 -2.30
N LYS A 83 3.93 22.47 -1.58
CA LYS A 83 3.36 22.10 -0.28
C LYS A 83 2.45 20.88 -0.38
N VAL A 84 1.55 20.84 -1.36
CA VAL A 84 0.66 19.68 -1.57
C VAL A 84 1.49 18.46 -1.93
N SER A 85 2.47 18.61 -2.82
CA SER A 85 3.36 17.52 -3.22
C SER A 85 4.10 16.90 -2.02
N GLU A 86 4.60 17.72 -1.09
CA GLU A 86 5.26 17.26 0.13
C GLU A 86 4.28 16.52 1.06
N GLU A 87 3.08 17.07 1.27
CA GLU A 87 2.04 16.44 2.10
C GLU A 87 1.58 15.10 1.50
N ILE A 88 1.45 14.99 0.17
CA ILE A 88 1.12 13.73 -0.52
C ILE A 88 2.22 12.68 -0.39
N ASN A 89 3.49 13.07 -0.53
CA ASN A 89 4.60 12.14 -0.33
C ASN A 89 4.58 11.55 1.08
N GLU A 90 4.26 12.35 2.09
CA GLU A 90 4.13 11.90 3.49
C GLU A 90 2.93 10.98 3.69
N ILE A 91 1.78 11.28 3.06
CA ILE A 91 0.59 10.42 3.09
C ILE A 91 0.90 9.05 2.48
N LEU A 92 1.46 9.02 1.26
CA LEU A 92 1.73 7.76 0.58
C LEU A 92 2.78 6.93 1.31
N SER A 93 3.88 7.54 1.78
CA SER A 93 4.90 6.83 2.54
C SER A 93 4.37 6.30 3.88
N SER A 94 3.47 7.03 4.53
CA SER A 94 2.80 6.56 5.75
C SER A 94 1.82 5.41 5.46
N ALA A 95 1.07 5.47 4.37
CA ALA A 95 0.22 4.36 3.94
C ALA A 95 1.05 3.08 3.68
N LEU A 96 2.17 3.21 2.96
CA LEU A 96 3.10 2.11 2.71
C LEU A 96 3.67 1.51 4.01
N ALA A 97 4.13 2.36 4.93
CA ALA A 97 4.68 1.93 6.22
C ALA A 97 3.62 1.23 7.07
N LEU A 98 2.43 1.82 7.21
CA LEU A 98 1.33 1.25 8.00
C LEU A 98 0.88 -0.08 7.42
N VAL A 99 0.74 -0.22 6.10
CA VAL A 99 0.40 -1.50 5.46
C VAL A 99 1.42 -2.58 5.83
N LEU A 100 2.72 -2.27 5.79
CA LEU A 100 3.77 -3.22 6.14
C LEU A 100 3.79 -3.54 7.64
N ILE A 101 3.60 -2.55 8.52
CA ILE A 101 3.51 -2.77 9.97
C ILE A 101 2.31 -3.66 10.32
N HIS A 102 1.13 -3.40 9.75
CA HIS A 102 -0.03 -4.25 9.97
C HIS A 102 0.22 -5.68 9.51
N LYS A 103 0.91 -5.88 8.38
CA LYS A 103 1.29 -7.22 7.93
C LYS A 103 2.25 -7.94 8.88
N VAL A 104 3.16 -7.20 9.52
CA VAL A 104 4.09 -7.78 10.51
C VAL A 104 3.35 -8.26 11.75
N ILE A 105 2.36 -7.48 12.21
CA ILE A 105 1.60 -7.79 13.42
C ILE A 105 0.55 -8.88 13.15
N ALA A 106 -0.22 -8.71 12.07
CA ALA A 106 -1.37 -9.52 11.71
C ALA A 106 -1.26 -9.98 10.23
N PRO A 107 -0.31 -10.89 9.91
CA PRO A 107 -0.06 -11.34 8.54
C PRO A 107 -1.28 -12.02 7.90
N GLU A 108 -2.14 -12.64 8.69
CA GLU A 108 -3.39 -13.28 8.26
C GLU A 108 -4.42 -12.31 7.67
N LEU A 109 -4.23 -11.00 7.86
CA LEU A 109 -5.08 -10.00 7.21
C LEU A 109 -4.74 -9.81 5.73
N PHE A 110 -3.65 -10.40 5.22
CA PHE A 110 -3.18 -10.14 3.86
C PHE A 110 -3.47 -11.31 2.91
N PRO A 111 -4.04 -11.04 1.71
CA PRO A 111 -4.33 -9.72 1.15
C PRO A 111 -5.63 -9.11 1.71
N MET A 112 -5.57 -7.88 2.22
CA MET A 112 -6.72 -7.11 2.67
C MET A 112 -7.31 -6.32 1.51
N ASP A 113 -8.62 -6.11 1.50
CA ASP A 113 -9.25 -5.21 0.54
C ASP A 113 -9.10 -3.75 0.99
N PHE A 114 -8.17 -3.05 0.36
CA PHE A 114 -7.88 -1.63 0.63
C PHE A 114 -8.65 -0.67 -0.30
N SER A 115 -9.62 -1.17 -1.08
CA SER A 115 -10.55 -0.31 -1.83
C SER A 115 -11.38 0.60 -0.90
N ASN A 116 -11.53 0.21 0.37
CA ASN A 116 -12.24 0.98 1.38
C ASN A 116 -11.26 1.86 2.21
N PRO A 117 -11.48 3.18 2.32
CA PRO A 117 -10.62 4.09 3.11
C PRO A 117 -10.65 3.81 4.63
N ILE A 118 -11.56 2.99 5.13
CA ILE A 118 -11.64 2.56 6.54
C ILE A 118 -10.69 1.39 6.82
N THR A 119 -10.16 0.71 5.80
CA THR A 119 -9.39 -0.54 5.96
C THR A 119 -8.17 -0.41 6.88
N ILE A 120 -7.48 0.74 6.90
CA ILE A 120 -6.37 0.96 7.85
C ILE A 120 -6.84 1.01 9.30
N ALA A 121 -8.00 1.62 9.56
CA ALA A 121 -8.58 1.63 10.92
C ALA A 121 -9.03 0.23 11.34
N THR A 122 -9.60 -0.55 10.41
CA THR A 122 -9.96 -1.96 10.66
C THR A 122 -8.72 -2.81 10.93
N ALA A 123 -7.66 -2.64 10.12
CA ALA A 123 -6.38 -3.32 10.32
C ALA A 123 -5.78 -2.99 11.69
N PHE A 124 -5.90 -1.73 12.14
CA PHE A 124 -5.46 -1.30 13.45
C PHE A 124 -6.19 -2.03 14.57
N LEU A 125 -7.52 -2.16 14.53
CA LEU A 125 -8.28 -2.87 15.58
C LEU A 125 -7.84 -4.33 15.72
N MET A 126 -7.58 -4.99 14.60
CA MET A 126 -7.08 -6.37 14.58
C MET A 126 -5.65 -6.47 15.10
N ALA A 127 -4.76 -5.56 14.68
CA ALA A 127 -3.40 -5.47 15.18
C ALA A 127 -3.36 -5.18 16.69
N ALA A 128 -4.23 -4.29 17.17
CA ALA A 128 -4.35 -3.96 18.59
C ALA A 128 -4.73 -5.18 19.42
N LYS A 129 -5.72 -5.96 18.97
CA LYS A 129 -6.12 -7.22 19.63
C LYS A 129 -4.96 -8.22 19.70
N LYS A 130 -4.11 -8.29 18.67
CA LYS A 130 -2.93 -9.15 18.68
C LYS A 130 -1.84 -8.68 19.62
N LEU A 131 -1.60 -7.36 19.66
CA LEU A 131 -0.59 -6.76 20.54
C LEU A 131 -0.99 -6.84 22.02
N ASP A 132 -2.29 -6.77 22.33
CA ASP A 132 -2.81 -6.91 23.69
C ASP A 132 -2.45 -8.28 24.31
N GLY A 133 -2.35 -9.32 23.47
CA GLY A 133 -1.84 -10.65 23.87
C GLY A 133 -0.32 -10.73 24.07
N MET A 134 0.44 -9.67 23.81
CA MET A 134 1.90 -9.66 23.81
C MET A 134 2.47 -8.63 24.80
N THR A 135 2.72 -9.05 26.04
CA THR A 135 3.20 -8.19 27.14
C THR A 135 4.49 -7.42 26.81
N ALA A 136 5.35 -7.98 25.96
CA ALA A 136 6.61 -7.34 25.52
C ALA A 136 6.43 -6.16 24.54
N MET A 137 5.20 -5.93 24.04
CA MET A 137 4.90 -4.94 23.00
C MET A 137 4.00 -3.80 23.50
N GLY A 138 3.87 -3.61 24.82
CA GLY A 138 2.95 -2.63 25.42
C GLY A 138 3.17 -1.18 24.97
N ASP A 139 4.39 -0.81 24.56
CA ASP A 139 4.73 0.51 24.04
C ASP A 139 4.40 0.69 22.55
N ILE A 140 4.24 -0.40 21.79
CA ILE A 140 3.94 -0.34 20.35
C ILE A 140 2.51 0.08 20.10
N LEU A 141 1.55 -0.37 20.92
CA LEU A 141 0.13 -0.08 20.68
C LEU A 141 -0.17 1.44 20.71
N PRO A 142 0.30 2.22 21.70
CA PRO A 142 0.14 3.68 21.69
C PRO A 142 0.80 4.36 20.47
N LEU A 143 1.99 3.90 20.06
CA LEU A 143 2.70 4.42 18.89
C LEU A 143 1.89 4.17 17.61
N LEU A 144 1.43 2.94 17.42
CA LEU A 144 0.63 2.55 16.27
C LEU A 144 -0.68 3.34 16.22
N LYS A 145 -1.39 3.46 17.36
CA LYS A 145 -2.63 4.23 17.45
C LYS A 145 -2.41 5.68 17.02
N THR A 146 -1.39 6.34 17.59
CA THR A 146 -1.08 7.74 17.27
C THR A 146 -0.75 7.91 15.79
N SER A 147 -0.01 6.96 15.21
CA SER A 147 0.37 6.98 13.80
C SER A 147 -0.83 6.84 12.88
N VAL A 148 -1.75 5.91 13.20
CA VAL A 148 -2.99 5.69 12.45
C VAL A 148 -3.90 6.91 12.53
N ASP A 149 -4.12 7.47 13.72
CA ASP A 149 -4.96 8.66 13.91
C ASP A 149 -4.40 9.86 13.13
N THR A 150 -3.07 10.08 13.21
CA THR A 150 -2.39 11.18 12.50
C THR A 150 -2.48 10.99 10.98
N TYR A 151 -2.27 9.76 10.50
CA TYR A 151 -2.39 9.42 9.09
C TYR A 151 -3.80 9.65 8.57
N ILE A 152 -4.84 9.17 9.27
CA ILE A 152 -6.24 9.35 8.87
C ILE A 152 -6.60 10.84 8.79
N ALA A 153 -6.24 11.62 9.82
CA ALA A 153 -6.50 13.06 9.83
C ALA A 153 -5.82 13.78 8.65
N LYS A 154 -4.58 13.41 8.33
CA LYS A 154 -3.85 14.02 7.22
C LYS A 154 -4.40 13.58 5.86
N ARG A 155 -4.67 12.29 5.66
CA ARG A 155 -5.13 11.76 4.37
C ARG A 155 -6.51 12.27 3.99
N GLN A 156 -7.43 12.44 4.95
CA GLN A 156 -8.78 12.99 4.73
C GLN A 156 -8.78 14.34 4.02
N LYS A 157 -7.81 15.21 4.32
CA LYS A 157 -7.64 16.52 3.67
C LYS A 157 -7.30 16.41 2.17
N TYR A 158 -6.77 15.28 1.73
CA TYR A 158 -6.24 15.03 0.39
C TYR A 158 -6.76 13.74 -0.25
N ASP A 159 -7.89 13.18 0.22
CA ASP A 159 -8.48 11.96 -0.35
C ASP A 159 -8.76 12.14 -1.86
N TRP A 160 -9.25 13.32 -2.26
CA TRP A 160 -9.53 13.67 -3.65
C TRP A 160 -8.29 13.65 -4.57
N VAL A 161 -7.10 13.84 -4.02
CA VAL A 161 -5.86 13.89 -4.82
C VAL A 161 -5.52 12.51 -5.37
N CYS A 162 -5.83 11.43 -4.64
CA CYS A 162 -5.56 10.07 -5.12
C CYS A 162 -6.34 9.77 -6.43
N GLY A 163 -7.61 10.18 -6.47
CA GLY A 163 -8.45 10.04 -7.66
C GLY A 163 -8.01 10.96 -8.80
N MET A 164 -7.63 12.21 -8.49
CA MET A 164 -7.12 13.16 -9.49
C MET A 164 -5.82 12.67 -10.15
N LEU A 165 -4.95 12.01 -9.40
CA LEU A 165 -3.70 11.42 -9.90
C LEU A 165 -3.92 10.05 -10.57
N GLU A 166 -5.16 9.59 -10.70
CA GLU A 166 -5.52 8.29 -11.31
C GLU A 166 -4.79 7.10 -10.65
N LEU A 167 -4.52 7.18 -9.35
CA LEU A 167 -3.80 6.13 -8.59
C LEU A 167 -4.74 5.10 -7.96
N GLY A 168 -6.03 5.42 -7.87
CA GLY A 168 -7.08 4.61 -7.24
C GLY A 168 -8.09 5.46 -6.49
N HIS A 169 -8.98 4.80 -5.76
CA HIS A 169 -10.02 5.44 -4.94
C HIS A 169 -9.54 5.85 -3.56
N SER A 170 -8.40 5.32 -3.11
CA SER A 170 -7.80 5.63 -1.80
C SER A 170 -6.27 5.53 -1.82
N TRP A 171 -5.62 6.20 -0.87
CA TRP A 171 -4.17 6.15 -0.69
C TRP A 171 -3.70 4.75 -0.24
N GLU A 172 -4.55 4.06 0.49
CA GLU A 172 -4.38 2.68 0.93
C GLU A 172 -4.35 1.71 -0.27
N GLU A 173 -5.27 1.90 -1.22
CA GLU A 173 -5.33 1.12 -2.45
C GLU A 173 -4.08 1.38 -3.30
N ALA A 174 -3.69 2.64 -3.48
CA ALA A 174 -2.49 3.02 -4.21
C ALA A 174 -1.23 2.39 -3.58
N ALA A 175 -1.09 2.46 -2.25
CA ALA A 175 0.01 1.84 -1.53
C ALA A 175 0.05 0.31 -1.73
N CYS A 176 -1.11 -0.36 -1.69
CA CYS A 176 -1.19 -1.80 -1.88
C CYS A 176 -0.84 -2.24 -3.30
N LYS A 177 -1.33 -1.51 -4.31
CA LYS A 177 -0.93 -1.71 -5.72
C LYS A 177 0.58 -1.54 -5.89
N MET A 178 1.16 -0.47 -5.33
CA MET A 178 2.61 -0.24 -5.36
C MET A 178 3.41 -1.35 -4.66
N LEU A 179 2.87 -1.94 -3.60
CA LEU A 179 3.48 -3.05 -2.90
C LEU A 179 3.29 -4.41 -3.61
N GLY A 180 2.55 -4.46 -4.72
CA GLY A 180 2.23 -5.68 -5.44
C GLY A 180 1.20 -6.57 -4.72
N TYR A 181 0.40 -6.00 -3.82
CA TYR A 181 -0.81 -6.66 -3.32
C TYR A 181 -1.91 -6.46 -4.35
N THR A 182 -1.88 -7.24 -5.43
CA THR A 182 -2.98 -7.28 -6.39
C THR A 182 -4.17 -7.98 -5.73
N GLN A 183 -5.33 -7.33 -5.74
CA GLN A 183 -6.58 -8.05 -5.54
C GLN A 183 -6.63 -9.17 -6.59
N SER A 184 -6.77 -10.42 -6.14
CA SER A 184 -7.36 -11.43 -7.01
C SER A 184 -8.74 -10.92 -7.34
N SER A 185 -8.97 -10.43 -8.56
CA SER A 185 -10.34 -10.31 -9.04
C SER A 185 -10.89 -11.73 -9.08
N VAL A 186 -11.53 -12.16 -8.00
CA VAL A 186 -12.55 -13.20 -8.09
C VAL A 186 -13.68 -12.52 -8.86
N ARG A 187 -13.53 -12.47 -10.19
CA ARG A 187 -14.71 -12.57 -11.04
C ARG A 187 -15.24 -13.94 -10.69
N ASP A 188 -16.31 -13.98 -9.90
CA ASP A 188 -17.18 -15.15 -9.85
C ASP A 188 -17.32 -15.66 -11.30
N PRO A 189 -16.89 -16.89 -11.62
CA PRO A 189 -17.41 -17.50 -12.81
C PRO A 189 -18.90 -17.65 -12.53
N GLY A 190 -19.71 -16.76 -13.11
CA GLY A 190 -21.16 -16.89 -13.08
C GLY A 190 -21.57 -18.34 -13.41
N PRO A 191 -22.73 -18.79 -12.92
CA PRO A 191 -23.09 -20.20 -12.92
C PRO A 191 -22.85 -20.83 -14.29
N VAL A 192 -21.95 -21.82 -14.32
CA VAL A 192 -21.69 -22.64 -15.50
C VAL A 192 -22.95 -23.43 -15.79
N TYR A 193 -23.72 -22.99 -16.78
CA TYR A 193 -24.78 -23.81 -17.35
C TYR A 193 -24.12 -24.99 -18.08
N ILE A 194 -24.16 -26.17 -17.47
CA ILE A 194 -23.83 -27.42 -18.14
C ILE A 194 -25.06 -27.81 -18.96
N PRO A 195 -24.98 -27.84 -20.30
CA PRO A 195 -26.08 -28.38 -21.10
C PRO A 195 -26.14 -29.88 -20.85
N VAL A 196 -27.26 -30.34 -20.30
CA VAL A 196 -27.59 -31.76 -20.22
C VAL A 196 -27.90 -32.22 -21.65
N MET A 197 -27.07 -33.12 -22.18
CA MET A 197 -27.40 -33.91 -23.37
C MET A 197 -28.35 -35.05 -22.99
#